data_AF-A0A930VYU9-F1
#
_entry.id   AF-A0A930VYU9-F1
#
_cell.length_a   1.000
_cell.length_b   1.000
_cell.length_c   1.000
_cell.angle_alpha   90.00
_cell.angle_beta   90.00
_cell.angle_gamma   90.00
#
_symmetry.space_group_name_H-M   'P 1'
#
loop_
_entity.id
_entity.type
_entity.pdbx_description
1 polymer ?
#
loop_
_entity_poly.entity_id
_entity_poly.type
_entity_poly.pdbx_seq_one_letter_code
_entity_poly.pdbx_strand_id
1 'polypeptide(L)'
;MADTNNVAPEMKKSLSLFNFFTIGFGAIIGTGWVLLVGDWMILGGGPYPAMIAFAIGALFLVPIGMVFGELTAAIPISGGIIEYTDRTFGRPLGFFTGWMLLLGNAPLCPWEAIAISTLLTDRFGAFPALAWLRSVKLYTILGADVYLWPTVIALGFAVLVIFLNFKGAGAAAKLSS
;
A
#
# COMPACT_ATOMS: atom_id res chain seq x y z
N MET A 1 -45.88 18.99 10.78
CA MET A 1 -44.82 18.59 11.73
C MET A 1 -44.78 17.08 11.77
N ALA A 2 -43.78 16.48 11.13
CA ALA A 2 -43.42 15.08 11.27
C ALA A 2 -41.89 15.04 11.27
N ASP A 3 -41.32 14.62 12.40
CA ASP A 3 -39.90 14.69 12.72
C ASP A 3 -39.06 13.82 11.79
N THR A 4 -38.16 14.45 11.04
CA THR A 4 -37.04 13.80 10.35
C THR A 4 -35.89 13.60 11.33
N ASN A 5 -36.03 12.72 12.31
CA ASN A 5 -34.90 12.24 13.12
C ASN A 5 -34.20 11.08 12.41
N ASN A 6 -33.63 11.35 11.24
CA ASN A 6 -32.62 10.49 10.63
C ASN A 6 -31.26 11.03 11.08
N VAL A 7 -30.90 10.74 12.33
CA VAL A 7 -29.59 11.11 12.88
C VAL A 7 -28.56 10.26 12.14
N ALA A 8 -27.86 10.88 11.18
CA ALA A 8 -26.73 10.26 10.52
C ALA A 8 -25.78 9.71 11.59
N PRO A 9 -25.24 8.49 11.44
CA PRO A 9 -24.38 7.89 12.45
C PRO A 9 -23.20 8.82 12.72
N GLU A 10 -23.14 9.37 13.93
CA GLU A 10 -22.09 10.29 14.35
C GLU A 10 -20.78 9.51 14.40
N MET A 11 -19.86 9.77 13.45
CA MET A 11 -18.55 9.11 13.41
C MET A 11 -17.79 9.48 14.69
N LYS A 12 -17.72 8.55 15.63
CA LYS A 12 -16.89 8.69 16.83
C LYS A 12 -15.43 8.81 16.40
N LYS A 13 -14.82 9.98 16.61
CA LYS A 13 -13.36 10.20 16.46
C LYS A 13 -12.63 9.36 17.52
N SER A 14 -12.42 8.07 17.25
CA SER A 14 -11.75 7.15 18.18
C SER A 14 -10.22 7.07 17.98
N LEU A 15 -9.71 7.67 16.90
CA LEU A 15 -8.28 7.65 16.57
C LEU A 15 -7.59 8.92 17.06
N SER A 16 -6.61 8.73 17.97
CA SER A 16 -5.65 9.77 18.34
C SER A 16 -4.80 10.18 17.13
N LEU A 17 -4.31 11.42 17.11
CA LEU A 17 -3.40 11.91 16.05
C LEU A 17 -2.18 11.00 15.88
N PHE A 18 -1.66 10.46 16.97
CA PHE A 18 -0.55 9.51 16.92
C PHE A 18 -0.94 8.20 16.24
N ASN A 19 -2.14 7.67 16.52
CA ASN A 19 -2.65 6.47 15.85
C ASN A 19 -2.87 6.70 14.35
N PHE A 20 -3.34 7.90 13.98
CA PHE A 20 -3.50 8.27 12.58
C PHE A 20 -2.15 8.37 11.86
N PHE A 21 -1.16 9.01 12.50
CA PHE A 21 0.20 9.10 11.97
C PHE A 21 0.84 7.72 11.79
N THR A 22 0.76 6.83 12.80
CA THR A 22 1.37 5.50 12.70
C THR A 22 0.74 4.65 11.61
N ILE A 23 -0.58 4.74 11.41
CA ILE A 23 -1.27 4.07 10.30
C ILE A 23 -0.77 4.61 8.96
N GLY A 24 -0.73 5.94 8.80
CA GLY A 24 -0.27 6.56 7.56
C GLY A 24 1.21 6.27 7.26
N PHE A 25 2.06 6.38 8.27
CA PHE A 25 3.49 6.09 8.15
C PHE A 25 3.74 4.61 7.79
N GLY A 26 3.03 3.68 8.45
CA GLY A 26 3.12 2.26 8.16
C GLY A 26 2.64 1.89 6.75
N ALA A 27 1.67 2.63 6.20
CA ALA A 27 1.22 2.44 4.82
C ALA A 27 2.24 2.94 3.77
N ILE A 28 3.12 3.88 4.12
CA ILE A 28 4.13 4.45 3.20
C ILE A 28 5.42 3.61 3.20
N ILE A 29 5.83 3.09 4.37
CA ILE A 29 7.06 2.30 4.50
C ILE A 29 6.79 0.84 4.14
N GLY A 30 6.84 0.53 2.85
CA GLY A 30 6.63 -0.82 2.31
C GLY A 30 7.91 -1.62 2.02
N THR A 31 7.73 -2.82 1.47
CA THR A 31 8.82 -3.74 1.06
C THR A 31 9.78 -3.16 0.03
N GLY A 32 9.34 -2.17 -0.76
CA GLY A 32 10.17 -1.45 -1.71
C GLY A 32 11.37 -0.75 -1.09
N TRP A 33 11.23 -0.19 0.12
CA TRP A 33 12.34 0.44 0.83
C TRP A 33 13.44 -0.57 1.21
N VAL A 34 13.07 -1.80 1.52
CA VAL A 34 14.03 -2.84 1.91
C VAL A 34 14.76 -3.42 0.69
N LEU A 35 14.05 -3.58 -0.42
CA LEU A 35 14.60 -4.26 -1.59
C LEU A 35 15.32 -3.31 -2.56
N LEU A 36 14.82 -2.09 -2.77
CA LEU A 36 15.27 -1.21 -3.86
C LEU A 36 16.18 -0.06 -3.44
N VAL A 37 16.27 0.27 -2.15
CA VAL A 37 17.11 1.41 -1.70
C VAL A 37 18.57 1.23 -2.11
N GLY A 38 19.10 0.00 -2.03
CA GLY A 38 20.45 -0.30 -2.50
C GLY A 38 20.61 -0.02 -3.99
N ASP A 39 19.66 -0.47 -4.80
CA ASP A 39 19.68 -0.29 -6.25
C ASP A 39 19.55 1.19 -6.63
N TRP A 40 18.68 1.95 -5.97
CA TRP A 40 18.54 3.39 -6.19
C TRP A 40 19.82 4.15 -5.84
N MET A 41 20.53 3.72 -4.80
CA MET A 41 21.78 4.36 -4.39
C MET A 41 22.90 4.07 -5.39
N ILE A 42 22.94 2.86 -5.98
CA ILE A 42 23.91 2.50 -7.02
C ILE A 42 23.58 3.20 -8.34
N LEU A 43 22.34 3.10 -8.81
CA LEU A 43 21.87 3.70 -10.07
C LEU A 43 21.89 5.23 -10.04
N GLY A 44 21.59 5.83 -8.89
CA GLY A 44 21.56 7.28 -8.71
C GLY A 44 22.95 7.92 -8.63
N GLY A 45 24.04 7.13 -8.56
CA GLY A 45 25.40 7.66 -8.45
C GLY A 45 25.85 7.97 -7.02
N GLY A 46 25.24 7.32 -6.02
CA GLY A 46 25.63 7.41 -4.61
C GLY A 46 24.55 8.01 -3.69
N PRO A 47 24.87 8.19 -2.41
CA PRO A 47 23.90 8.63 -1.40
C PRO A 47 23.45 10.08 -1.59
N TYR A 48 24.35 10.97 -2.01
CA TYR A 48 24.06 12.39 -2.18
C TYR A 48 22.99 12.68 -3.26
N PRO A 49 23.11 12.16 -4.51
CA PRO A 49 22.06 12.36 -5.51
C PRO A 49 20.74 11.69 -5.12
N ALA A 50 20.77 10.53 -4.46
CA ALA A 50 19.57 9.88 -3.94
C ALA A 50 18.85 10.77 -2.91
N MET A 51 19.57 11.35 -1.95
CA MET A 51 18.99 12.28 -0.95
C MET A 51 18.33 13.49 -1.60
N ILE A 52 18.97 14.08 -2.62
CA ILE A 52 18.41 15.21 -3.36
C ILE A 52 17.12 14.80 -4.08
N ALA A 53 17.13 13.64 -4.76
CA ALA A 53 15.94 13.13 -5.44
C ALA A 53 14.77 12.92 -4.47
N PHE A 54 15.04 12.35 -3.28
CA PHE A 54 14.03 12.20 -2.23
C PHE A 54 13.54 13.53 -1.69
N ALA A 55 14.41 14.51 -1.47
CA ALA A 55 14.03 15.83 -0.98
C ALA A 55 13.12 16.56 -1.99
N ILE A 56 13.45 16.48 -3.28
CA ILE A 56 12.64 17.03 -4.36
C ILE A 56 11.29 16.32 -4.43
N GLY A 57 11.28 14.98 -4.38
CA GLY A 57 10.05 14.18 -4.35
C GLY A 57 9.15 14.56 -3.16
N ALA A 58 9.72 14.68 -1.97
CA ALA A 58 9.00 15.11 -0.78
C ALA A 58 8.39 16.51 -0.94
N LEU A 59 9.14 17.46 -1.52
CA LEU A 59 8.65 18.80 -1.79
C LEU A 59 7.43 18.81 -2.74
N PHE A 60 7.41 17.94 -3.75
CA PHE A 60 6.25 17.79 -4.63
C PHE A 60 5.02 17.16 -3.94
N LEU A 61 5.23 16.35 -2.90
CA LEU A 61 4.14 15.74 -2.14
C LEU A 61 3.51 16.70 -1.12
N VAL A 62 4.23 17.73 -0.64
CA VAL A 62 3.71 18.73 0.32
C VAL A 62 2.41 19.41 -0.16
N PRO A 63 2.32 20.00 -1.37
CA PRO A 63 1.08 20.63 -1.81
C PRO A 63 -0.07 19.62 -1.93
N ILE A 64 0.22 18.39 -2.34
CA ILE A 64 -0.77 17.31 -2.43
C ILE A 64 -1.33 17.02 -1.03
N GLY A 65 -0.45 16.87 -0.03
CA GLY A 65 -0.84 16.66 1.37
C GLY A 65 -1.67 17.81 1.94
N MET A 66 -1.32 19.06 1.62
CA MET A 66 -2.09 20.24 2.06
C MET A 66 -3.51 20.25 1.47
N VAL A 67 -3.66 19.98 0.17
CA VAL A 67 -4.97 19.90 -0.50
C VAL A 67 -5.83 18.79 0.13
N PHE A 68 -5.26 17.62 0.39
CA PHE A 68 -5.99 16.54 1.08
C PHE A 68 -6.33 16.90 2.52
N GLY A 69 -5.46 17.63 3.22
CA GLY A 69 -5.76 18.15 4.56
C GLY A 69 -6.95 19.10 4.57
N GLU A 70 -7.03 20.03 3.61
CA GLU A 70 -8.16 20.94 3.47
C GLU A 70 -9.44 20.20 3.07
N LEU A 71 -9.35 19.27 2.13
CA LEU A 71 -10.50 18.50 1.62
C LEU A 71 -11.10 17.57 2.68
N THR A 72 -10.25 16.93 3.48
CA THR A 72 -10.69 16.08 4.61
C THR A 72 -11.32 16.89 5.73
N ALA A 73 -10.88 18.14 5.95
CA ALA A 73 -11.52 19.05 6.90
C ALA A 73 -12.85 19.62 6.38
N ALA A 74 -12.93 19.92 5.07
CA ALA A 74 -14.11 20.50 4.44
C ALA A 74 -15.24 19.48 4.21
N ILE A 75 -14.90 18.21 3.94
CA ILE A 75 -15.87 17.15 3.62
C ILE A 75 -15.70 15.96 4.59
N PRO A 76 -16.26 16.03 5.82
CA PRO A 76 -16.05 15.01 6.85
C PRO A 76 -16.98 13.80 6.67
N ILE A 77 -16.87 13.11 5.55
CA ILE A 77 -17.68 11.92 5.20
C ILE A 77 -16.80 10.69 4.97
N SER A 78 -17.34 9.52 5.29
CA SER A 78 -16.70 8.24 4.97
C SER A 78 -16.84 7.93 3.48
N GLY A 79 -15.79 8.20 2.70
CA GLY A 79 -15.79 7.93 1.25
C GLY A 79 -14.44 8.15 0.56
N GLY A 80 -13.53 8.90 1.20
CA GLY A 80 -12.17 9.10 0.71
C GLY A 80 -12.13 9.81 -0.65
N ILE A 81 -11.11 9.50 -1.45
CA ILE A 81 -10.75 10.27 -2.66
C ILE A 81 -11.82 10.23 -3.76
N ILE A 82 -12.57 9.12 -3.87
CA ILE A 82 -13.60 8.93 -4.88
C ILE A 82 -14.78 9.85 -4.57
N GLU A 83 -15.25 9.85 -3.32
CA GLU A 83 -16.37 10.68 -2.87
C GLU A 83 -16.01 12.17 -2.92
N TYR A 84 -14.77 12.54 -2.58
CA TYR A 84 -14.33 13.93 -2.71
C TYR A 84 -14.32 14.40 -4.17
N THR A 85 -13.90 13.54 -5.11
CA THR A 85 -13.88 13.88 -6.54
C THR A 85 -15.31 13.94 -7.09
N ASP A 86 -16.17 12.99 -6.72
CA ASP A 86 -17.56 12.94 -7.18
C ASP A 86 -18.33 14.19 -6.77
N ARG A 87 -18.15 14.68 -5.53
CA ARG A 87 -18.82 15.90 -5.06
C ARG A 87 -18.27 17.18 -5.67
N THR A 88 -16.97 17.24 -5.95
CA THR A 88 -16.32 18.46 -6.45
C THR A 88 -16.50 18.62 -7.95
N PHE A 89 -16.45 17.50 -8.71
CA PHE A 89 -16.38 17.52 -10.17
C PHE A 89 -17.49 16.71 -10.85
N GLY A 90 -18.32 16.01 -10.09
CA GLY A 90 -19.41 15.18 -10.57
C GLY A 90 -19.03 13.73 -10.88
N ARG A 91 -20.09 12.94 -11.14
CA ARG A 91 -20.04 11.49 -11.39
C ARG A 91 -19.03 10.98 -12.42
N PRO A 92 -18.85 11.59 -13.60
CA PRO A 92 -17.91 11.03 -14.58
C PRO A 92 -16.47 11.07 -14.07
N LEU A 93 -16.08 12.13 -13.34
CA LEU A 93 -14.75 12.29 -12.79
C LEU A 93 -14.55 11.46 -11.51
N GLY A 94 -15.59 11.30 -10.68
CA GLY A 94 -15.58 10.34 -9.58
C GLY A 94 -15.34 8.90 -10.05
N PHE A 95 -16.03 8.47 -11.11
CA PHE A 95 -15.84 7.16 -11.72
C PHE A 95 -14.43 6.96 -12.28
N PHE A 96 -13.91 7.96 -13.00
CA PHE A 96 -12.54 7.92 -13.52
C PHE A 96 -11.50 7.80 -12.39
N THR A 97 -11.63 8.60 -11.33
CA THR A 97 -10.75 8.49 -10.14
C THR A 97 -10.85 7.12 -9.49
N GLY A 98 -12.04 6.52 -9.41
CA GLY A 98 -12.21 5.16 -8.92
C GLY A 98 -11.44 4.13 -9.74
N TRP A 99 -11.47 4.23 -11.07
CA TRP A 99 -10.67 3.38 -11.94
C TRP A 99 -9.17 3.60 -11.78
N MET A 100 -8.71 4.84 -11.66
CA MET A 100 -7.30 5.13 -11.44
C MET A 100 -6.82 4.58 -10.10
N LEU A 101 -7.66 4.66 -9.05
CA LEU A 101 -7.37 4.09 -7.75
C LEU A 101 -7.32 2.55 -7.81
N LEU A 102 -8.25 1.91 -8.52
CA LEU A 102 -8.24 0.47 -8.73
C LEU A 102 -6.97 0.03 -9.46
N LEU A 103 -6.63 0.68 -10.57
CA LEU A 103 -5.45 0.36 -11.37
C LEU A 103 -4.15 0.63 -10.62
N GLY A 104 -4.11 1.66 -9.76
CA GLY A 104 -2.96 1.94 -8.90
C GLY A 104 -2.76 0.90 -7.80
N ASN A 105 -3.85 0.38 -7.22
CA ASN A 105 -3.77 -0.59 -6.13
C ASN A 105 -3.72 -2.05 -6.60
N ALA A 106 -4.26 -2.38 -7.78
CA ALA A 106 -4.25 -3.72 -8.34
C ALA A 106 -2.84 -4.37 -8.40
N PRO A 107 -1.77 -3.67 -8.86
CA PRO A 107 -0.43 -4.25 -8.90
C PRO A 107 0.24 -4.39 -7.53
N LEU A 108 -0.29 -3.78 -6.46
CA LEU A 108 0.30 -3.87 -5.12
C LEU A 108 0.31 -5.31 -4.61
N CYS A 109 -0.77 -6.07 -4.83
CA CYS A 109 -0.84 -7.45 -4.32
C CYS A 109 0.19 -8.38 -5.00
N PRO A 110 0.31 -8.40 -6.36
CA PRO A 110 1.41 -9.09 -7.02
C PRO A 110 2.79 -8.59 -6.61
N TRP A 111 2.96 -7.28 -6.43
CA TRP A 111 4.22 -6.69 -5.99
C TRP A 111 4.69 -7.25 -4.65
N GLU A 112 3.81 -7.32 -3.65
CA GLU A 112 4.16 -7.87 -2.33
C GLU A 112 4.53 -9.36 -2.39
N ALA A 113 3.84 -10.14 -3.25
CA ALA A 113 4.20 -11.55 -3.44
C ALA A 113 5.60 -11.70 -4.05
N ILE A 114 5.93 -10.89 -5.07
CA ILE A 114 7.26 -10.87 -5.68
C ILE A 114 8.30 -10.43 -4.64
N ALA A 115 8.02 -9.38 -3.87
CA ALA A 115 8.91 -8.87 -2.85
C ALA A 115 9.26 -9.93 -1.79
N ILE A 116 8.28 -10.69 -1.30
CA ILE A 116 8.50 -11.80 -0.36
C ILE A 116 9.39 -12.87 -0.98
N SER A 117 9.09 -13.27 -2.23
CA SER A 117 9.88 -14.29 -2.94
C SER A 117 11.33 -13.84 -3.17
N THR A 118 11.54 -12.59 -3.57
CA THR A 118 12.87 -12.00 -3.77
C THR A 118 13.62 -11.90 -2.45
N LEU A 119 12.96 -11.46 -1.38
CA LEU A 119 13.57 -11.38 -0.05
C LEU A 119 14.04 -12.77 0.44
N LEU A 120 13.19 -13.79 0.29
CA LEU A 120 13.52 -15.17 0.63
C LEU A 120 14.67 -15.71 -0.20
N THR A 121 14.70 -15.38 -1.48
CA THR A 121 15.76 -15.81 -2.39
C THR A 121 17.07 -15.13 -2.05
N ASP A 122 17.12 -13.80 -2.08
CA ASP A 122 18.35 -12.99 -2.07
C ASP A 122 18.92 -12.73 -0.69
N ARG A 123 18.07 -12.55 0.31
CA ARG A 123 18.53 -12.27 1.67
C ARG A 123 18.57 -13.54 2.51
N PHE A 124 17.51 -14.33 2.50
CA PHE A 124 17.45 -15.53 3.34
C PHE A 124 18.19 -16.74 2.74
N GLY A 125 18.15 -16.93 1.42
CA GLY A 125 18.88 -18.00 0.75
C GLY A 125 20.41 -17.90 0.84
N ALA A 126 20.94 -16.75 1.28
CA ALA A 126 22.36 -16.58 1.58
C ALA A 126 22.78 -17.23 2.91
N PHE A 127 21.84 -17.54 3.82
CA PHE A 127 22.14 -18.23 5.06
C PHE A 127 22.31 -19.74 4.80
N PRO A 128 23.38 -20.37 5.29
CA PRO A 128 23.64 -21.81 5.08
C PRO A 128 22.49 -22.72 5.51
N ALA A 129 21.77 -22.38 6.58
CA ALA A 129 20.62 -23.13 7.09
C ALA A 129 19.38 -23.06 6.17
N LEU A 130 19.28 -22.03 5.33
CA LEU A 130 18.14 -21.77 4.45
C LEU A 130 18.50 -21.92 2.96
N ALA A 131 19.68 -22.48 2.65
CA ALA A 131 20.13 -22.71 1.27
C ALA A 131 19.18 -23.61 0.47
N TRP A 132 18.38 -24.45 1.14
CA TRP A 132 17.33 -25.26 0.53
C TRP A 132 16.28 -24.42 -0.21
N LEU A 133 16.09 -23.14 0.13
CA LEU A 133 15.23 -22.23 -0.61
C LEU A 133 15.65 -22.11 -2.09
N ARG A 134 16.95 -22.21 -2.37
CA ARG A 134 17.50 -22.14 -3.73
C ARG A 134 17.70 -23.51 -4.39
N SER A 135 17.18 -24.59 -3.80
CA SER A 135 17.43 -25.97 -4.27
C SER A 135 16.83 -26.28 -5.65
N VAL A 136 15.66 -25.71 -5.96
CA VAL A 136 14.95 -25.96 -7.22
C VAL A 136 14.74 -24.64 -7.95
N LYS A 137 15.48 -24.43 -9.03
CA LYS A 137 15.34 -23.28 -9.94
C LYS A 137 14.25 -23.59 -10.97
N LEU A 138 13.27 -22.70 -11.11
CA LEU A 138 12.25 -22.83 -12.15
C LEU A 138 12.72 -22.22 -13.47
N TYR A 139 12.97 -20.92 -13.45
CA TYR A 139 13.28 -20.14 -14.66
C TYR A 139 14.05 -18.88 -14.29
N THR A 140 14.67 -18.28 -15.31
CA THR A 140 15.36 -16.99 -15.20
C THR A 140 14.63 -16.00 -16.10
N ILE A 141 14.20 -14.86 -15.55
CA ILE A 141 13.61 -13.75 -16.32
C ILE A 141 14.48 -12.52 -16.11
N LEU A 142 14.95 -11.91 -17.19
CA LEU A 142 15.74 -10.66 -17.19
C LEU A 142 16.95 -10.67 -16.23
N GLY A 143 17.58 -11.84 -16.06
CA GLY A 143 18.72 -12.01 -15.14
C GLY A 143 18.35 -12.24 -13.67
N ALA A 144 17.05 -12.26 -13.32
CA ALA A 144 16.55 -12.66 -12.01
C ALA A 144 16.20 -14.14 -11.99
N ASP A 145 16.76 -14.88 -11.03
CA ASP A 145 16.52 -16.31 -10.86
C ASP A 145 15.32 -16.57 -9.95
N VAL A 146 14.34 -17.32 -10.47
CA VAL A 146 13.13 -17.68 -9.73
C VAL A 146 13.22 -19.12 -9.25
N TYR A 147 13.04 -19.31 -7.94
CA TYR A 147 13.12 -20.60 -7.25
C TYR A 147 11.75 -21.05 -6.71
N LEU A 148 11.57 -22.37 -6.63
CA LEU A 148 10.28 -22.98 -6.31
C LEU A 148 9.82 -22.65 -4.90
N TRP A 149 10.67 -22.88 -3.91
CA TRP A 149 10.30 -22.75 -2.51
C TRP A 149 9.93 -21.31 -2.14
N PRO A 150 10.72 -20.28 -2.50
CA PRO A 150 10.35 -18.88 -2.27
C PRO A 150 9.02 -18.51 -2.93
N THR A 151 8.78 -18.97 -4.16
CA THR A 151 7.53 -18.68 -4.88
C THR A 151 6.31 -19.34 -4.22
N VAL A 152 6.43 -20.60 -3.81
CA VAL A 152 5.35 -21.32 -3.11
C VAL A 152 5.04 -20.67 -1.76
N ILE A 153 6.06 -20.27 -1.01
CA ILE A 153 5.88 -19.57 0.28
C ILE A 153 5.19 -18.22 0.05
N ALA A 154 5.64 -17.43 -0.93
CA ALA A 154 5.02 -16.16 -1.27
C ALA A 154 3.55 -16.31 -1.69
N LEU A 155 3.22 -17.31 -2.50
CA LEU A 155 1.84 -17.63 -2.87
C LEU A 155 1.00 -18.02 -1.64
N GLY A 156 1.57 -18.79 -0.71
CA GLY A 156 0.91 -19.13 0.56
C GLY A 156 0.57 -17.89 1.40
N PHE A 157 1.51 -16.94 1.51
CA PHE A 157 1.26 -15.67 2.18
C PHE A 157 0.20 -14.82 1.47
N ALA A 158 0.23 -14.75 0.14
CA ALA A 158 -0.79 -14.05 -0.64
C ALA A 158 -2.19 -14.65 -0.40
N VAL A 159 -2.32 -15.98 -0.45
CA VAL A 159 -3.60 -16.66 -0.16
C VAL A 159 -4.05 -16.41 1.27
N LEU A 160 -3.13 -16.41 2.24
CA LEU A 160 -3.43 -16.09 3.64
C LEU A 160 -3.95 -14.67 3.78
N VAL A 161 -3.32 -13.68 3.13
CA VAL A 161 -3.78 -12.28 3.15
C VAL A 161 -5.14 -12.15 2.48
N ILE A 162 -5.37 -12.81 1.35
CA ILE A 162 -6.68 -12.84 0.68
C ILE A 162 -7.75 -13.45 1.61
N PHE A 163 -7.43 -14.57 2.26
CA PHE A 163 -8.33 -15.21 3.22
C PHE A 163 -8.63 -14.33 4.43
N LEU A 164 -7.62 -13.65 4.98
CA LEU A 164 -7.79 -12.68 6.06
C LEU A 164 -8.65 -11.49 5.61
N ASN A 165 -8.48 -11.01 4.38
CA ASN A 165 -9.34 -9.96 3.82
C ASN A 165 -10.80 -10.43 3.72
N PHE A 166 -11.06 -11.66 3.29
CA PHE A 166 -12.43 -12.19 3.24
C PHE A 166 -13.05 -12.44 4.62
N LYS A 167 -12.29 -13.02 5.57
CA LYS A 167 -12.77 -13.28 6.94
C LYS A 167 -12.88 -11.99 7.77
N GLY A 168 -11.98 -11.05 7.51
CA GLY A 168 -11.90 -9.74 8.12
C GLY A 168 -12.87 -8.72 7.55
N ALA A 169 -13.31 -8.82 6.28
CA ALA A 169 -14.33 -7.92 5.74
C ALA A 169 -15.66 -8.03 6.50
N GLY A 170 -16.02 -9.24 6.96
CA GLY A 170 -17.20 -9.47 7.80
C GLY A 170 -17.03 -9.01 9.25
N ALA A 171 -15.81 -8.99 9.78
CA ALA A 171 -15.50 -8.50 11.13
C ALA A 171 -15.28 -6.98 11.17
N ALA A 172 -14.65 -6.40 10.14
CA ALA A 172 -14.46 -4.96 9.95
C ALA A 172 -15.79 -4.26 9.73
N ALA A 173 -16.72 -4.86 8.96
CA ALA A 173 -18.09 -4.35 8.81
C ALA A 173 -18.88 -4.35 10.14
N LYS A 174 -18.61 -5.32 11.04
CA LYS A 174 -19.22 -5.39 12.38
C LYS A 174 -18.51 -4.58 13.46
N LEU A 175 -17.25 -4.19 13.24
CA LEU A 175 -16.49 -3.31 14.13
C LEU A 175 -16.67 -1.83 13.74
N SER A 176 -17.16 -1.56 12.52
CA SER A 176 -17.49 -0.23 12.00
C SER A 176 -18.99 0.05 11.93
N SER A 177 -19.84 -0.81 12.52
CA SER A 177 -21.27 -0.57 12.74
C SER A 177 -21.60 -0.47 14.22
#